data_AF-A0A6P2WZJ7-F1
#
_entry.id   AF-A0A6P2WZJ7-F1
#
_cell.length_a   1.000
_cell.length_b   1.000
_cell.length_c   1.000
_cell.angle_alpha   90.00
_cell.angle_beta   90.00
_cell.angle_gamma   90.00
#
_symmetry.space_group_name_H-M   'P 1'
#
loop_
_entity.id
_entity.type
_entity.pdbx_description
1 polymer ?
#
loop_
_entity_poly.entity_id
_entity_poly.type
_entity_poly.pdbx_seq_one_letter_code
_entity_poly.pdbx_strand_id
1 'polypeptide(L)' 'MMLDIRRGRPPGQRMEVAQALCAHCVETLGLREDRLNVEFTQHSGDEMYHPALGGYSPEWAPGEQ' A
#
# COMPACT_ATOMS: atom_id res chain seq x y z
N MET A 1 4.19 -2.81 9.43
CA MET A 1 3.81 -3.36 8.12
C MET A 1 4.41 -2.45 7.06
N MET A 2 5.20 -3.00 6.16
CA MET A 2 5.82 -2.25 5.05
C MET A 2 5.01 -2.50 3.78
N LEU A 3 4.60 -1.42 3.11
CA LEU A 3 3.89 -1.48 1.85
C LEU A 3 4.69 -0.77 0.76
N ASP A 4 5.22 -1.56 -0.19
CA ASP A 4 5.76 -1.05 -1.44
C ASP A 4 4.61 -0.80 -2.42
N ILE A 5 4.46 0.45 -2.87
CA ILE A 5 3.39 0.87 -3.76
C ILE A 5 3.93 1.67 -4.93
N ARG A 6 3.18 1.66 -6.05
CA ARG A 6 3.38 2.67 -7.11
C ARG A 6 3.10 4.08 -6.57
N ARG A 7 3.99 5.02 -6.89
CA ARG A 7 3.92 6.45 -6.56
C ARG A 7 2.70 7.10 -7.21
N GLY A 8 2.12 8.10 -6.55
CA GLY A 8 1.04 8.94 -7.11
C GLY A 8 -0.25 8.96 -6.29
N ARG A 9 -0.48 7.95 -5.44
CA ARG A 9 -1.65 7.92 -4.55
C ARG A 9 -1.60 9.07 -3.52
N PRO A 10 -2.69 9.83 -3.33
CA PRO A 10 -2.71 10.94 -2.39
C PRO A 10 -2.52 10.48 -0.94
N PRO A 11 -1.99 11.33 -0.04
CA PRO A 11 -1.79 10.98 1.36
C PRO A 11 -3.07 10.50 2.07
N GLY A 12 -4.24 11.07 1.75
CA GLY A 12 -5.52 10.66 2.32
C GLY A 12 -5.86 9.20 2.02
N GLN A 13 -5.71 8.77 0.75
CA GLN A 13 -5.95 7.38 0.37
C GLN A 13 -4.97 6.42 1.08
N ARG A 14 -3.70 6.83 1.27
CA ARG A 14 -2.72 6.02 2.04
C ARG A 14 -3.10 5.92 3.52
N MET A 15 -3.65 6.99 4.11
CA MET A 15 -4.15 6.97 5.48
C MET A 15 -5.32 6.00 5.63
N GLU A 16 -6.30 6.04 4.72
CA GLU A 16 -7.45 5.13 4.73
C GLU A 16 -7.01 3.66 4.70
N VAL A 17 -6.06 3.32 3.82
CA VAL A 17 -5.48 1.97 3.76
C VAL A 17 -4.77 1.60 5.07
N ALA A 18 -3.97 2.51 5.64
CA ALA A 18 -3.26 2.24 6.89
C ALA A 18 -4.22 1.97 8.05
N GLN A 19 -5.28 2.77 8.18
CA GLN A 19 -6.31 2.59 9.21
C GLN A 19 -7.06 1.25 9.03
N ALA A 20 -7.45 0.92 7.80
CA ALA A 20 -8.12 -0.35 7.51
C ALA A 20 -7.24 -1.56 7.84
N LEU A 21 -5.94 -1.52 7.49
CA LEU A 21 -5.01 -2.58 7.82
C LEU A 21 -4.83 -2.75 9.34
N CYS A 22 -4.67 -1.64 10.07
CA CYS A 22 -4.61 -1.68 11.53
C CYS A 22 -5.88 -2.28 12.12
N ALA A 23 -7.06 -1.86 11.67
CA ALA A 23 -8.34 -2.38 12.13
C ALA A 23 -8.45 -3.91 11.90
N HIS A 24 -8.06 -4.40 10.72
CA HIS A 24 -8.06 -5.84 10.45
C HIS A 24 -7.06 -6.61 11.31
N CYS A 25 -5.88 -6.06 11.58
CA CYS A 25 -4.92 -6.67 12.50
C CYS A 25 -5.47 -6.76 13.93
N VAL A 26 -6.15 -5.71 14.41
CA VAL A 26 -6.80 -5.72 15.72
C VAL A 26 -7.91 -6.77 15.76
N GLU A 27 -8.80 -6.75 14.78
CA GLU A 27 -9.97 -7.64 14.71
C GLU A 27 -9.57 -9.11 14.55
N THR A 28 -8.66 -9.41 13.63
CA THR A 28 -8.33 -10.78 13.24
C THR A 28 -7.30 -11.42 14.16
N LEU A 29 -6.31 -10.63 14.61
CA LEU A 29 -5.15 -11.13 15.34
C LEU A 29 -5.15 -10.72 16.82
N GLY A 30 -6.12 -9.91 17.26
CA GLY A 30 -6.21 -9.43 18.65
C GLY A 30 -5.04 -8.52 19.06
N LEU A 31 -4.38 -7.90 18.07
CA LEU A 31 -3.24 -7.02 18.34
C LEU A 31 -3.73 -5.70 18.95
N ARG A 32 -2.87 -5.07 19.76
CA ARG A 32 -3.12 -3.71 20.23
C ARG A 32 -2.75 -2.72 19.14
N GLU A 33 -3.66 -1.79 18.86
CA GLU A 33 -3.48 -0.76 17.83
C GLU A 33 -2.22 0.09 18.06
N ASP A 34 -1.92 0.43 19.32
CA ASP A 34 -0.75 1.25 19.71
C ASP A 34 0.61 0.58 19.46
N ARG A 35 0.61 -0.68 19.03
CA ARG A 35 1.82 -1.43 18.65
C ARG A 35 1.94 -1.65 17.14
N LEU A 36 0.97 -1.15 16.37
CA LEU A 36 0.97 -1.27 14.93
C LEU A 36 1.60 -0.03 14.28
N ASN A 37 2.37 -0.28 13.23
CA ASN A 37 2.99 0.72 12.36
C ASN A 37 2.62 0.33 10.92
N VAL A 38 2.21 1.30 10.11
CA VAL A 38 2.11 1.16 8.67
C VAL A 38 3.00 2.21 8.00
N GLU A 39 3.93 1.74 7.18
CA GLU A 39 4.84 2.59 6.42
C GLU A 39 4.75 2.27 4.92
N PHE A 40 4.87 3.32 4.11
CA PHE A 40 4.76 3.23 2.65
C PHE A 40 6.08 3.61 2.01
N THR A 41 6.60 2.71 1.19
CA THR A 41 7.68 3.01 0.24
C THR A 41 7.05 3.18 -1.14
N GLN A 42 7.36 4.28 -1.80
CA GLN A 42 6.78 4.63 -3.10
C GLN A 42 7.80 4.48 -4.20
N HIS A 43 7.39 3.80 -5.27
CA HIS A 43 8.22 3.44 -6.42
C HIS A 43 7.59 3.95 -7.71
N SER A 44 8.38 4.30 -8.72
CA SER A 44 7.86 4.43 -10.10
C SER A 44 7.48 3.05 -10.61
N GLY A 45 6.69 3.00 -11.68
CA GLY A 45 6.27 1.75 -12.28
C GLY A 45 7.45 0.88 -12.73
N ASP A 46 8.50 1.52 -13.27
CA ASP A 46 9.75 0.91 -13.70
C ASP A 46 10.65 0.39 -12.57
N GLU A 47 10.34 0.70 -11.31
CA GLU A 47 10.99 0.13 -10.13
C GLU A 47 10.31 -1.17 -9.66
N MET A 48 9.15 -1.54 -10.23
CA MET A 48 8.35 -2.70 -9.80
C MET A 48 8.13 -3.71 -10.94
N TYR A 49 8.91 -4.80 -10.98
CA TYR A 49 8.71 -5.89 -11.94
C TYR A 49 7.50 -6.76 -11.58
N HIS A 50 6.59 -6.95 -12.54
CA HIS A 50 5.38 -7.75 -12.37
C HIS A 50 5.25 -8.77 -13.51
N PRO A 51 5.57 -10.06 -13.29
CA PRO A 51 5.55 -11.09 -14.35
C PRO A 51 4.24 -11.16 -15.13
N ALA A 52 3.09 -11.00 -14.46
CA ALA A 52 1.78 -11.04 -15.11
C ALA A 52 1.50 -9.84 -16.04
N LEU A 53 2.25 -8.74 -15.91
CA LEU A 53 2.19 -7.59 -16.81
C LEU A 53 3.22 -7.70 -17.95
N GLY A 54 3.99 -8.78 -17.99
CA GLY A 54 5.03 -9.00 -19.01
C GLY A 54 6.26 -8.10 -18.84
N GLY A 55 6.44 -7.47 -17.67
CA GLY A 55 7.51 -6.49 -17.49
C GLY A 55 7.37 -5.66 -16.23
N TYR A 56 7.83 -4.42 -16.29
CA TYR A 56 7.62 -3.44 -15.24
C TYR A 56 6.17 -3.00 -15.13
N SER A 57 5.79 -2.52 -13.95
CA SER A 57 4.46 -1.97 -13.71
C SER A 57 4.30 -0.63 -14.46
N PRO A 58 3.10 -0.27 -14.91
CA PRO A 58 2.84 1.08 -15.39
C PRO A 58 2.86 2.07 -14.23
N GLU A 59 3.12 3.35 -14.52
CA GLU A 59 2.84 4.42 -13.55
C GLU A 59 1.40 4.35 -13.06
N TRP A 60 1.17 4.76 -11.82
CA TRP A 60 -0.19 4.84 -11.31
C TRP A 60 -0.91 6.07 -11.87
N ALA A 61 -2.14 5.89 -12.34
CA ALA A 61 -3.05 6.96 -12.72
C ALA A 61 -4.31 7.00 -11.82
N PRO A 62 -4.87 8.20 -11.56
CA PRO A 62 -6.16 8.34 -10.89
C PRO A 62 -7.27 7.58 -11.63
N GLY A 63 -8.10 6.84 -10.89
CA GLY A 63 -9.24 6.10 -11.44
C GLY A 63 -8.94 4.62 -11.79
N GLU A 64 -7.71 4.16 -11.62
CA GLU A 64 -7.40 2.72 -11.59
C GLU A 64 -8.02 2.06 -10.35
N GLN A 65 -8.65 0.89 -10.52
CA GLN A 65 -9.17 0.05 -9.43
C GLN A 65 -8.11 -0.91 -8.91
#